data_AF-A0A150AMG0-F1
#
_entry.id   AF-A0A150AMG0-F1
#
_cell.length_a   1.000
_cell.length_b   1.000
_cell.length_c   1.000
_cell.angle_alpha   90.00
_cell.angle_beta   90.00
_cell.angle_gamma   90.00
#
_symmetry.space_group_name_H-M   'P 1'
#
loop_
_entity.id
_entity.type
_entity.pdbx_description
1 polymer ?
#
loop_
_entity_poly.entity_id
_entity_poly.type
_entity_poly.pdbx_seq_one_letter_code
_entity_poly.pdbx_strand_id
1 'polypeptide(L)' 'MVPVREQDGRDVIRKQNAMLSYFFKIPFPERLPEEDYWEKVQQLEWLSQKGILGVEYKKE' A
#
# COMPACT_ATOMS: atom_id res chain seq x y z
N MET A 1 -21.76 -19.17 2.51
CA MET A 1 -21.58 -17.78 3.01
C MET A 1 -20.55 -17.83 4.10
N VAL A 2 -19.33 -17.38 3.83
CA VAL A 2 -18.19 -17.40 4.78
C VAL A 2 -18.05 -15.97 5.31
N PRO A 3 -17.88 -15.75 6.62
CA PRO A 3 -17.95 -14.42 7.23
C PRO A 3 -16.79 -13.53 6.76
N VAL A 4 -17.13 -12.31 6.36
CA VAL A 4 -16.32 -11.31 5.64
C VAL A 4 -15.25 -10.60 6.52
N ARG A 5 -14.91 -11.13 7.70
CA ARG A 5 -14.10 -10.37 8.69
C ARG A 5 -12.64 -10.81 8.85
N GLU A 6 -12.22 -11.97 8.37
CA GLU A 6 -10.81 -12.46 8.48
C GLU A 6 -10.01 -12.35 7.17
N GLN A 7 -10.60 -11.80 6.10
CA GLN A 7 -9.91 -11.54 4.84
C GLN A 7 -9.18 -10.19 4.79
N ASP A 8 -9.38 -9.32 5.79
CA ASP A 8 -9.07 -7.90 5.69
C ASP A 8 -7.55 -7.59 5.74
N GLY A 9 -6.83 -8.08 6.75
CA GLY A 9 -5.40 -7.71 6.92
C GLY A 9 -4.47 -8.20 5.81
N ARG A 10 -4.73 -9.39 5.25
CA ARG A 10 -3.93 -9.93 4.14
C ARG A 10 -4.23 -9.22 2.82
N ASP A 11 -5.45 -8.74 2.64
CA ASP A 11 -5.83 -7.97 1.45
C ASP A 11 -5.22 -6.57 1.49
N VAL A 12 -5.18 -5.94 2.67
CA VAL A 12 -4.48 -4.66 2.89
C VAL A 12 -3.00 -4.76 2.52
N ILE A 13 -2.28 -5.77 3.04
CA ILE A 13 -0.85 -5.98 2.73
C ILE A 13 -0.64 -6.20 1.22
N ARG A 14 -1.51 -6.99 0.58
CA ARG A 14 -1.42 -7.24 -0.88
C ARG A 14 -1.63 -5.96 -1.70
N LYS A 15 -2.63 -5.15 -1.35
CA LYS A 15 -2.89 -3.86 -2.01
C LYS A 15 -1.72 -2.91 -1.83
N GLN A 16 -1.16 -2.86 -0.62
CA GLN A 16 -0.01 -2.02 -0.32
C GLN A 16 1.22 -2.45 -1.12
N ASN A 17 1.54 -3.75 -1.14
CA ASN A 17 2.62 -4.28 -1.97
C ASN A 17 2.41 -3.97 -3.45
N ALA A 18 1.20 -4.15 -3.98
CA ALA A 18 0.90 -3.83 -5.38
C ALA A 18 1.13 -2.34 -5.71
N MET A 19 0.73 -1.44 -4.81
CA MET A 19 0.96 0.00 -4.96
C MET A 19 2.45 0.33 -4.92
N LEU A 20 3.19 -0.24 -3.97
CA LEU A 20 4.64 -0.07 -3.89
C LEU A 20 5.35 -0.56 -5.15
N SER A 21 4.96 -1.73 -5.66
CA SER A 21 5.48 -2.26 -6.93
C SER A 21 5.17 -1.35 -8.11
N TYR A 22 3.95 -0.81 -8.18
CA TYR A 22 3.53 0.04 -9.30
C TYR A 22 4.26 1.39 -9.30
N PHE A 23 4.31 2.09 -8.16
CA PHE A 23 4.86 3.44 -8.05
C PHE A 23 6.38 3.47 -7.93
N PHE A 24 6.98 2.57 -7.15
CA PHE A 24 8.43 2.55 -6.92
C PHE A 24 9.20 1.53 -7.78
N LYS A 25 8.49 0.77 -8.63
CA LYS A 25 9.09 -0.28 -9.48
C LYS A 25 9.85 -1.35 -8.68
N ILE A 26 9.34 -1.67 -7.49
CA ILE A 26 9.91 -2.68 -6.59
C ILE A 26 9.20 -4.02 -6.86
N PRO A 27 9.87 -5.05 -7.40
CA PRO A 27 9.19 -6.29 -7.82
C PRO A 27 8.59 -7.09 -6.66
N PHE A 28 9.27 -7.12 -5.51
CA PHE A 28 8.87 -7.89 -4.33
C PHE A 28 9.06 -7.05 -3.05
N PRO A 29 8.18 -6.07 -2.77
CA PRO A 29 8.32 -5.16 -1.64
C PRO A 29 8.39 -5.89 -0.29
N GLU A 30 7.72 -7.02 -0.16
CA GLU A 30 7.72 -7.86 1.04
C GLU A 30 9.09 -8.48 1.38
N ARG A 31 10.06 -8.41 0.46
CA ARG A 31 11.43 -8.89 0.68
C ARG A 31 12.38 -7.79 1.11
N LEU A 32 11.92 -6.54 1.18
CA LEU A 32 12.72 -5.43 1.67
C LEU A 32 13.00 -5.59 3.17
N PRO A 33 14.13 -5.06 3.66
CA PRO A 33 14.31 -4.80 5.08
C PRO A 33 13.14 -3.98 5.62
N GLU A 34 12.75 -4.24 6.88
CA GLU A 34 11.59 -3.60 7.51
C GLU A 34 11.67 -2.06 7.46
N GLU A 35 12.84 -1.49 7.75
CA GLU A 35 13.08 -0.05 7.71
C GLU A 35 12.84 0.53 6.30
N ASP A 36 13.40 -0.11 5.27
CA ASP A 36 13.24 0.30 3.87
C ASP A 36 11.78 0.18 3.42
N TYR A 37 11.10 -0.90 3.81
CA TYR A 37 9.68 -1.11 3.49
C TYR A 37 8.83 0.02 4.06
N TRP A 38 9.01 0.35 5.33
CA TRP A 38 8.25 1.41 5.99
C TRP A 38 8.52 2.79 5.40
N GLU A 39 9.76 3.08 4.99
CA GLU A 39 10.07 4.32 4.28
C GLU A 39 9.26 4.43 2.98
N LYS A 40 9.16 3.35 2.19
CA LYS A 40 8.37 3.36 0.94
C LYS A 40 6.88 3.47 1.19
N VAL A 41 6.39 2.86 2.26
CA VAL A 41 5.00 3.05 2.71
C VAL A 41 4.72 4.52 3.03
N GLN A 42 5.58 5.18 3.81
CA GLN A 42 5.41 6.60 4.14
C GLN A 42 5.47 7.50 2.91
N GLN A 43 6.37 7.20 1.96
CA GLN A 43 6.42 7.92 0.68
C GLN A 43 5.12 7.77 -0.11
N LEU A 44 4.54 6.56 -0.14
CA LEU A 44 3.25 6.31 -0.78
C LEU A 44 2.11 7.09 -0.11
N GLU A 45 2.07 7.11 1.23
CA GLU A 45 1.09 7.88 1.99
C GLU A 45 1.20 9.38 1.72
N TRP A 46 2.43 9.91 1.67
CA TRP A 46 2.68 11.30 1.33
C TRP A 46 2.19 11.64 -0.08
N LEU A 47 2.47 10.79 -1.07
CA LEU A 47 1.97 10.96 -2.45
C LEU A 47 0.44 10.94 -2.50
N SER A 48 -0.20 10.11 -1.68
CA SER A 48 -1.66 10.06 -1.54
C SER A 48 -2.21 11.39 -1.02
N GLN A 49 -1.62 11.92 0.05
CA GLN A 49 -2.00 13.21 0.64
C GLN A 49 -1.83 14.38 -0.32
N LYS A 50 -0.88 14.28 -1.27
CA LYS A 50 -0.67 15.30 -2.32
C LYS A 50 -1.59 15.14 -3.53
N GLY A 51 -2.45 14.10 -3.55
CA GLY A 51 -3.33 13.80 -4.69
C GLY A 51 -2.59 13.28 -5.93
N ILE A 52 -1.33 12.85 -5.78
CA ILE A 52 -0.46 12.45 -6.91
C ILE A 52 -0.75 11.01 -7.35
N LEU A 53 -1.33 10.17 -6.46
CA LEU A 53 -1.66 8.78 -6.79
C LEU A 53 -2.85 8.63 -7.76
N GLY A 54 -3.49 9.72 -8.19
CA GLY A 54 -4.63 9.69 -9.12
C GLY A 54 -5.90 9.07 -8.54
N VAL A 55 -5.92 8.81 -7.22
CA VAL A 55 -7.09 8.36 -6.47
C VAL A 55 -7.53 9.53 -5.62
N GLU A 56 -8.70 10.11 -5.90
CA GLU A 56 -9.28 11.12 -5.02
C GLU A 56 -9.48 10.51 -3.64
N TYR A 57 -8.73 10.98 -2.65
CA TYR A 57 -8.97 10.64 -1.26
C TYR A 57 -10.25 11.35 -0.82
N LYS A 58 -11.41 10.72 -1.00
CA LYS A 58 -12.65 11.16 -0.34
C LYS A 58 -12.50 10.86 1.13
N LYS A 59 -12.09 11.86 1.89
CA LYS A 59 -12.20 11.89 3.34
C LYS A 59 -13.69 12.13 3.65
N GLU A 60 -14.46 11.07 3.84
CA GLU A 60 -15.73 11.14 4.57
C GLU A 60 -15.46 11.30 6.08
#